data_AF-A0A9P1ESS6-F1
#
_entry.id   AF-A0A9P1ESS6-F1
#
_cell.length_a   1.000
_cell.length_b   1.000
_cell.length_c   1.000
_cell.angle_alpha   90.00
_cell.angle_beta   90.00
_cell.angle_gamma   90.00
#
_symmetry.space_group_name_H-M   'P 1'
#
loop_
_entity.id
_entity.type
_entity.pdbx_description
1 polymer ?
#
loop_
_entity_poly.entity_id
_entity_poly.type
_entity_poly.pdbx_seq_one_letter_code
_entity_poly.pdbx_strand_id
1 'polypeptide(L)'
;MAKRRFGMHGKAAFNSGKKTRMNELRRAIKRRASEDNNDKENDGPSPNKQVAINLVPEAVREETVSACEVLVVDNNRNIEKSVTQEREGAKIKGHVFGTNPTDCGSATWAEQIVLTKKADTTLHVMCDIKEHLNTITKTLRDHNDLLRVHREEDKAKREIWRHIVKEEVREWIRKIEKRTMEKIDAAQSTADHHKEDNNNADNKTEKTIEKPEPPKKSDGKGKRHRSCLFCGDENHGTELCNKYATPTTQGRMPLHTDSLQKIEDNFTVRQLHEYQIRGCILRPINIKQTKILDAIPVATLFDEQLASVPIFIKCADNSTRIIVCEGNHRVSSVLRRDPSDESFKVETVTISEADFDATFEKAVDLRGESDGLNQKCGLDAIPWIVASFVQQVFTSERLRTENSYSAKDRAMNLYEILKARVSEEQLDLLRENTRIRNKLYEQLVKEKLALKSTQSQTERSGLYLFLSAPNTRTLFLKHFSYLPTKEKCHSNIFAASLRNDCKTVKLIHDCAKEYISKMMFLQKVKDLKTGLEDEDKDVGETMWRKAPS
;
A
#
# COMPACT_ATOMS: atom_id res chain seq x y z
N MET A 1 -10.80 -62.67 -35.69
CA MET A 1 -10.12 -61.37 -35.91
C MET A 1 -11.17 -60.28 -36.06
N ALA A 2 -11.44 -59.48 -35.03
CA ALA A 2 -12.51 -58.47 -35.03
C ALA A 2 -11.97 -57.13 -34.50
N LYS A 3 -11.91 -56.10 -35.38
CA LYS A 3 -11.60 -54.71 -35.03
C LYS A 3 -12.90 -53.91 -34.97
N ARG A 4 -13.19 -53.33 -33.80
CA ARG A 4 -14.31 -52.40 -33.54
C ARG A 4 -13.93 -50.98 -33.99
N ARG A 5 -14.81 -50.36 -34.79
CA ARG A 5 -14.89 -48.92 -35.04
C ARG A 5 -16.04 -48.36 -34.20
N PHE A 6 -15.80 -47.38 -33.33
CA PHE A 6 -16.82 -46.45 -32.83
C PHE A 6 -16.14 -45.17 -32.31
N GLY A 7 -16.69 -44.00 -32.67
CA GLY A 7 -16.55 -42.78 -31.85
C GLY A 7 -16.05 -41.48 -32.52
N MET A 8 -16.71 -40.97 -33.56
CA MET A 8 -16.55 -39.56 -33.99
C MET A 8 -17.90 -38.88 -34.32
N HIS A 9 -18.80 -38.70 -33.34
CA HIS A 9 -19.99 -37.84 -33.54
C HIS A 9 -20.35 -36.89 -32.37
N GLY A 10 -19.52 -36.77 -31.32
CA GLY A 10 -19.87 -35.95 -30.14
C GLY A 10 -19.53 -34.46 -30.17
N LYS A 11 -18.69 -33.97 -31.10
CA LYS A 11 -18.15 -32.59 -31.04
C LYS A 11 -18.91 -31.53 -31.83
N ALA A 12 -19.76 -31.91 -32.79
CA ALA A 12 -20.49 -30.96 -33.62
C ALA A 12 -21.73 -30.37 -32.93
N ALA A 13 -22.46 -31.16 -32.12
CA ALA A 13 -23.69 -30.75 -31.46
C ALA A 13 -23.48 -29.74 -30.30
N PHE A 14 -22.30 -29.74 -29.67
CA PHE A 14 -22.02 -28.84 -28.54
C PHE A 14 -21.64 -27.41 -28.99
N ASN A 15 -21.07 -27.27 -30.20
CA ASN A 15 -20.66 -25.97 -30.73
C ASN A 15 -21.80 -25.22 -31.44
N SER A 16 -22.81 -25.91 -31.97
CA SER A 16 -23.99 -25.25 -32.55
C SER A 16 -24.84 -24.56 -31.48
N GLY A 17 -25.04 -25.18 -30.32
CA GLY A 17 -25.83 -24.61 -29.21
C GLY A 17 -25.26 -23.31 -28.63
N LYS A 18 -23.93 -23.17 -28.52
CA LYS A 18 -23.28 -21.95 -28.03
C LYS A 18 -23.42 -20.77 -29.00
N LYS A 19 -23.40 -21.04 -30.31
CA LYS A 19 -23.51 -20.00 -31.34
C LYS A 19 -24.94 -19.44 -31.43
N THR A 20 -25.95 -20.30 -31.26
CA THR A 20 -27.37 -19.91 -31.24
C THR A 20 -27.69 -19.03 -30.01
N ARG A 21 -27.23 -19.43 -28.81
CA ARG A 21 -27.49 -18.70 -27.56
C ARG A 21 -26.86 -17.29 -27.54
N MET A 22 -25.71 -17.13 -28.19
CA MET A 22 -25.01 -15.85 -28.30
C MET A 22 -25.66 -14.90 -29.32
N ASN A 23 -26.26 -15.44 -30.38
CA ASN A 23 -27.04 -14.66 -31.34
C ASN A 23 -28.39 -14.21 -30.77
N GLU A 24 -29.03 -15.01 -29.91
CA GLU A 24 -30.24 -14.61 -29.18
C GLU A 24 -29.96 -13.48 -28.19
N LEU A 25 -28.86 -13.55 -27.44
CA LEU A 25 -28.44 -12.50 -26.52
C LEU A 25 -28.18 -11.16 -27.25
N ARG A 26 -27.53 -11.21 -28.43
CA ARG A 26 -27.31 -10.02 -29.27
C ARG A 26 -28.61 -9.42 -29.79
N ARG A 27 -29.61 -10.24 -30.12
CA ARG A 27 -30.94 -9.76 -30.53
C ARG A 27 -31.70 -9.13 -29.36
N ALA A 28 -31.58 -9.67 -28.14
CA ALA A 28 -32.21 -9.10 -26.95
C ALA A 28 -31.61 -7.73 -26.57
N ILE A 29 -30.29 -7.58 -26.66
CA ILE A 29 -29.61 -6.29 -26.41
C ILE A 29 -30.04 -5.24 -27.46
N LYS A 30 -30.17 -5.64 -28.73
CA LYS A 30 -30.57 -4.74 -29.81
C LYS A 30 -32.03 -4.27 -29.70
N ARG A 31 -32.92 -5.07 -29.11
CA ARG A 31 -34.33 -4.68 -28.84
C ARG A 31 -34.45 -3.68 -27.68
N ARG A 32 -33.67 -3.86 -26.60
CA ARG A 32 -33.63 -2.90 -25.49
C ARG A 32 -33.11 -1.52 -25.94
N ALA A 33 -32.08 -1.50 -26.78
CA ALA A 33 -31.52 -0.25 -27.30
C ALA A 33 -32.46 0.51 -28.27
N SER A 34 -33.50 -0.15 -28.83
CA SER A 34 -34.50 0.52 -29.67
C SER A 34 -35.73 0.99 -28.88
N GLU A 35 -35.96 0.48 -27.68
CA GLU A 35 -37.07 0.88 -26.81
C GLU A 35 -36.74 2.18 -26.03
N ASP A 36 -35.46 2.44 -25.74
CA ASP A 36 -35.02 3.62 -24.98
C ASP A 36 -34.97 4.94 -25.80
N ASN A 37 -35.28 4.92 -27.09
CA ASN A 37 -35.18 6.10 -27.98
C ASN A 37 -36.53 6.76 -28.35
N ASN A 38 -37.66 6.29 -27.80
CA ASN A 38 -38.98 6.80 -28.20
C ASN A 38 -39.64 7.79 -27.22
N ASP A 39 -39.02 8.13 -26.10
CA ASP A 39 -39.63 9.01 -25.09
C ASP A 39 -38.89 10.34 -24.93
N LYS A 40 -38.75 11.14 -25.99
CA LYS A 40 -38.43 12.58 -25.89
C LYS A 40 -39.05 13.38 -27.03
N GLU A 41 -40.32 13.74 -26.91
CA GLU A 41 -40.91 14.92 -27.55
C GLU A 41 -42.28 15.24 -26.92
N ASN A 42 -42.34 16.27 -26.06
CA ASN A 42 -43.30 17.40 -26.13
C ASN A 42 -43.53 18.13 -24.79
N ASP A 43 -43.44 19.47 -24.91
CA ASP A 43 -44.14 20.56 -24.23
C ASP A 43 -44.00 20.85 -22.71
N GLY A 44 -43.55 22.07 -22.41
CA GLY A 44 -43.90 22.81 -21.18
C GLY A 44 -45.03 23.82 -21.46
N PRO A 45 -45.30 24.83 -20.60
CA PRO A 45 -45.23 24.86 -19.14
C PRO A 45 -46.54 25.37 -18.44
N SER A 46 -46.61 25.17 -17.10
CA SER A 46 -47.38 25.94 -16.08
C SER A 46 -48.86 25.60 -15.81
N PRO A 47 -49.49 26.02 -14.68
CA PRO A 47 -49.07 26.01 -13.26
C PRO A 47 -50.15 25.43 -12.29
N ASN A 48 -49.79 25.35 -10.99
CA ASN A 48 -50.65 25.24 -9.80
C ASN A 48 -51.45 23.94 -9.55
N LYS A 49 -51.09 23.24 -8.47
CA LYS A 49 -52.02 22.96 -7.35
C LYS A 49 -51.28 22.42 -6.12
N GLN A 50 -51.52 23.10 -5.00
CA GLN A 50 -51.25 22.66 -3.64
C GLN A 50 -52.05 21.39 -3.33
N VAL A 51 -51.42 20.40 -2.71
CA VAL A 51 -52.09 19.49 -1.76
C VAL A 51 -51.10 19.21 -0.62
N ALA A 52 -51.45 19.71 0.57
CA ALA A 52 -50.84 19.36 1.83
C ALA A 52 -51.36 17.98 2.27
N ILE A 53 -50.46 17.12 2.76
CA ILE A 53 -50.81 16.00 3.63
C ILE A 53 -49.81 16.01 4.80
N ASN A 54 -50.28 16.56 5.91
CA ASN A 54 -49.76 16.29 7.25
C ASN A 54 -50.07 14.83 7.59
N LEU A 55 -49.13 14.10 8.20
CA LEU A 55 -49.42 12.96 9.11
C LEU A 55 -48.13 12.53 9.83
N VAL A 56 -47.99 12.93 11.10
CA VAL A 56 -47.17 12.35 12.19
C VAL A 56 -47.87 12.79 13.49
N PRO A 57 -47.85 12.09 14.65
CA PRO A 57 -47.24 10.79 14.99
C PRO A 57 -48.22 9.78 15.62
N GLU A 58 -47.82 8.51 15.69
CA GLU A 58 -48.32 7.61 16.73
C GLU A 58 -47.16 7.02 17.52
N ALA A 59 -47.27 7.17 18.84
CA ALA A 59 -46.30 6.81 19.85
C ALA A 59 -46.49 5.34 20.26
N VAL A 60 -45.40 4.60 20.46
CA VAL A 60 -45.43 3.34 21.22
C VAL A 60 -44.24 3.27 22.18
N ARG A 61 -44.60 3.47 23.45
CA ARG A 61 -44.09 2.97 24.75
C ARG A 61 -42.68 2.38 24.87
N GLU A 62 -42.00 2.95 25.86
CA GLU A 62 -40.91 2.41 26.67
C GLU A 62 -41.33 1.15 27.45
N GLU A 63 -40.47 0.13 27.49
CA GLU A 63 -40.39 -0.83 28.58
C GLU A 63 -38.92 -1.02 28.99
N THR A 64 -38.65 -0.66 30.24
CA THR A 64 -37.41 -0.85 30.99
C THR A 64 -37.36 -2.24 31.61
N VAL A 65 -36.28 -3.00 31.36
CA VAL A 65 -35.84 -4.16 32.16
C VAL A 65 -34.30 -4.10 32.20
N SER A 66 -33.68 -3.55 33.24
CA SER A 66 -33.26 -4.20 34.49
C SER A 66 -32.18 -5.29 34.34
N ALA A 67 -30.96 -4.90 34.72
CA ALA A 67 -29.86 -5.68 35.32
C ALA A 67 -29.41 -7.00 34.67
N CYS A 68 -28.19 -6.98 34.09
CA CYS A 68 -27.32 -8.14 34.05
C CYS A 68 -26.02 -7.81 34.79
N GLU A 69 -25.75 -8.61 35.82
CA GLU A 69 -24.58 -8.56 36.68
C GLU A 69 -23.30 -8.88 35.92
N VAL A 70 -22.25 -8.11 36.24
CA VAL A 70 -20.88 -8.31 35.81
C VAL A 70 -20.25 -9.37 36.72
N LEU A 71 -20.05 -10.58 36.20
CA LEU A 71 -19.17 -11.57 36.83
C LEU A 71 -17.71 -11.23 36.50
N VAL A 72 -17.05 -10.59 37.46
CA VAL A 72 -15.58 -10.47 37.52
C VAL A 72 -15.03 -11.83 37.90
N VAL A 73 -14.34 -12.50 36.97
CA VAL A 73 -13.49 -13.65 37.29
C VAL A 73 -12.04 -13.15 37.35
N ASP A 74 -11.59 -12.90 38.58
CA ASP A 74 -10.19 -12.76 38.93
C ASP A 74 -9.45 -14.09 38.66
N ASN A 75 -8.41 -14.05 37.84
CA ASN A 75 -7.45 -15.15 37.76
C ASN A 75 -6.03 -14.60 37.74
N ASN A 76 -5.47 -14.46 38.93
CA ASN A 76 -4.07 -14.17 39.18
C ASN A 76 -3.50 -15.20 40.17
N ARG A 77 -2.64 -16.11 39.69
CA ARG A 77 -1.37 -16.56 40.33
C ARG A 77 -0.68 -17.69 39.55
N ASN A 78 0.28 -17.28 38.71
CA ASN A 78 1.73 -17.51 38.82
C ASN A 78 2.32 -18.77 39.52
N ILE A 79 3.40 -19.29 38.87
CA ILE A 79 4.59 -20.04 39.37
C ILE A 79 4.36 -21.58 39.42
N GLU A 80 5.11 -22.49 38.76
CA GLU A 80 6.57 -22.68 38.69
C GLU A 80 7.12 -23.19 37.34
N LYS A 81 8.39 -22.86 37.12
CA LYS A 81 9.28 -23.33 36.05
C LYS A 81 9.95 -24.66 36.43
N SER A 82 10.26 -25.43 35.37
CA SER A 82 11.47 -26.27 35.16
C SER A 82 11.78 -27.41 36.13
N VAL A 83 11.82 -28.65 35.63
CA VAL A 83 13.01 -29.53 35.67
C VAL A 83 12.97 -30.48 34.45
N THR A 84 14.01 -30.39 33.61
CA THR A 84 14.46 -31.41 32.65
C THR A 84 15.06 -32.59 33.41
N GLN A 85 14.81 -33.84 32.98
CA GLN A 85 15.80 -34.89 33.26
C GLN A 85 15.92 -35.92 32.14
N GLU A 86 17.11 -35.90 31.56
CA GLU A 86 17.71 -36.91 30.71
C GLU A 86 17.79 -38.26 31.42
N ARG A 87 17.66 -39.32 30.62
CA ARG A 87 18.10 -40.66 30.96
C ARG A 87 19.63 -40.66 30.98
N GLU A 88 20.23 -40.86 32.14
CA GLU A 88 21.52 -41.54 32.24
C GLU A 88 21.67 -42.19 33.60
N GLY A 89 22.23 -43.40 33.59
CA GLY A 89 22.19 -44.33 34.71
C GLY A 89 23.21 -44.00 35.80
N ALA A 90 22.80 -44.24 37.05
CA ALA A 90 23.72 -44.49 38.14
C ALA A 90 23.10 -45.46 39.14
N LYS A 91 23.82 -46.56 39.37
CA LYS A 91 23.60 -47.53 40.45
C LYS A 91 23.73 -46.84 41.80
N ILE A 92 22.74 -47.00 42.68
CA ILE A 92 22.98 -46.96 44.14
C ILE A 92 22.29 -48.16 44.78
N LYS A 93 23.07 -48.87 45.57
CA LYS A 93 22.74 -50.06 46.35
C LYS A 93 21.88 -49.70 47.57
N GLY A 94 20.85 -50.52 47.79
CA GLY A 94 20.60 -51.19 49.07
C GLY A 94 19.96 -50.39 50.21
N HIS A 95 18.77 -50.80 50.60
CA HIS A 95 18.57 -51.39 51.93
C HIS A 95 17.31 -52.24 51.95
N VAL A 96 17.51 -53.50 52.34
CA VAL A 96 16.47 -54.47 52.67
C VAL A 96 16.13 -54.25 54.13
N PHE A 97 14.86 -53.96 54.43
CA PHE A 97 14.26 -54.33 55.69
C PHE A 97 12.99 -55.11 55.39
N GLY A 98 13.04 -56.40 55.73
CA GLY A 98 11.85 -57.22 55.83
C GLY A 98 11.20 -57.00 57.20
N THR A 99 9.88 -56.91 57.20
CA THR A 99 9.05 -57.25 58.36
C THR A 99 7.83 -58.02 57.88
N ASN A 100 7.47 -59.02 58.68
CA ASN A 100 6.60 -60.14 58.42
C ASN A 100 5.15 -59.81 58.00
N PRO A 101 4.46 -60.81 57.42
CA PRO A 101 3.04 -60.77 57.10
C PRO A 101 2.22 -61.27 58.29
N THR A 102 1.32 -60.43 58.81
CA THR A 102 0.08 -60.81 59.50
C THR A 102 -0.59 -59.50 59.91
N ASP A 103 -1.59 -59.08 59.16
CA ASP A 103 -2.88 -58.73 59.75
C ASP A 103 -3.90 -58.42 58.64
N CYS A 104 -4.87 -59.32 58.57
CA CYS A 104 -6.12 -59.19 57.86
C CYS A 104 -6.97 -58.14 58.58
N GLY A 105 -6.78 -56.87 58.21
CA GLY A 105 -7.69 -55.78 58.54
C GLY A 105 -8.54 -55.44 57.32
N SER A 106 -9.83 -55.75 57.40
CA SER A 106 -10.88 -55.42 56.44
C SER A 106 -10.71 -54.03 55.81
N ALA A 107 -10.27 -53.98 54.54
CA ALA A 107 -10.59 -52.85 53.68
C ALA A 107 -12.11 -52.81 53.59
N THR A 108 -12.70 -51.81 54.25
CA THR A 108 -14.14 -51.68 54.32
C THR A 108 -14.68 -51.63 52.88
N TRP A 109 -15.77 -52.36 52.63
CA TRP A 109 -16.46 -52.43 51.33
C TRP A 109 -16.70 -51.02 50.72
N ALA A 110 -16.77 -49.99 51.56
CA ALA A 110 -16.87 -48.59 51.18
C ALA A 110 -15.64 -48.04 50.41
N GLU A 111 -14.42 -48.43 50.76
CA GLU A 111 -13.20 -47.95 50.08
C GLU A 111 -13.03 -48.57 48.68
N GLN A 112 -13.44 -49.83 48.51
CA GLN A 112 -13.49 -50.47 47.19
C GLN A 112 -14.56 -49.85 46.28
N ILE A 113 -15.71 -49.42 46.83
CA ILE A 113 -16.77 -48.72 46.07
C ILE A 113 -16.34 -47.31 45.65
N VAL A 114 -15.55 -46.60 46.45
CA VAL A 114 -15.06 -45.25 46.10
C VAL A 114 -14.00 -45.32 44.99
N LEU A 115 -13.15 -46.35 45.00
CA LEU A 115 -12.15 -46.55 43.95
C LEU A 115 -12.77 -46.94 42.61
N THR A 116 -13.81 -47.79 42.60
CA THR A 116 -14.52 -48.14 41.36
C THR A 116 -15.32 -46.96 40.78
N LYS A 117 -16.01 -46.17 41.61
CA LYS A 117 -16.71 -44.96 41.14
C LYS A 117 -15.77 -43.90 40.54
N LYS A 118 -14.56 -43.74 41.08
CA LYS A 118 -13.55 -42.83 40.51
C LYS A 118 -13.01 -43.33 39.17
N ALA A 119 -12.85 -44.63 39.01
CA ALA A 119 -12.45 -45.24 37.73
C ALA A 119 -13.53 -45.05 36.65
N ASP A 120 -14.81 -45.25 36.99
CA ASP A 120 -15.94 -45.07 36.05
C ASP A 120 -16.10 -43.61 35.61
N THR A 121 -15.92 -42.66 36.54
CA THR A 121 -15.98 -41.23 36.21
C THR A 121 -14.83 -40.83 35.29
N THR A 122 -13.63 -41.37 35.52
CA THR A 122 -12.46 -41.12 34.67
C THR A 122 -12.67 -41.70 33.26
N LEU A 123 -13.26 -42.89 33.16
CA LEU A 123 -13.56 -43.54 31.88
C LEU A 123 -14.59 -42.73 31.07
N HIS A 124 -15.63 -42.21 31.72
CA HIS A 124 -16.62 -41.35 31.08
C HIS A 124 -15.99 -40.06 30.53
N VAL A 125 -15.18 -39.38 31.34
CA VAL A 125 -14.47 -38.16 30.89
C VAL A 125 -13.55 -38.46 29.70
N MET A 126 -12.86 -39.61 29.69
CA MET A 126 -12.02 -40.01 28.56
C MET A 126 -12.81 -40.31 27.28
N CYS A 127 -14.02 -40.88 27.40
CA CYS A 127 -14.92 -41.09 26.27
C CYS A 127 -15.41 -39.76 25.67
N ASP A 128 -15.82 -38.81 26.52
CA ASP A 128 -16.29 -37.49 26.09
C ASP A 128 -15.18 -36.70 25.39
N ILE A 129 -13.95 -36.73 25.95
CA ILE A 129 -12.78 -36.11 25.33
C ILE A 129 -12.51 -36.74 23.95
N LYS A 130 -12.62 -38.05 23.81
CA LYS A 130 -12.43 -38.76 22.53
C LYS A 130 -13.49 -38.35 21.50
N GLU A 131 -14.75 -38.20 21.90
CA GLU A 131 -15.82 -37.76 21.02
C GLU A 131 -15.66 -36.31 20.58
N HIS A 132 -15.25 -35.43 21.49
CA HIS A 132 -14.91 -34.03 21.17
C HIS A 132 -13.74 -33.94 20.19
N LEU A 133 -12.68 -34.74 20.39
CA LEU A 133 -11.52 -34.78 19.48
C LEU A 133 -11.92 -35.29 18.08
N ASN A 134 -12.81 -36.28 17.99
CA ASN A 134 -13.32 -36.77 16.72
C ASN A 134 -14.13 -35.70 15.99
N THR A 135 -14.97 -34.96 16.73
CA THR A 135 -15.76 -33.85 16.18
C THR A 135 -14.85 -32.74 15.64
N ILE A 136 -13.86 -32.30 16.42
CA ILE A 136 -12.87 -31.29 15.99
C ILE A 136 -12.12 -31.77 14.73
N THR A 137 -11.69 -33.03 14.70
CA THR A 137 -10.97 -33.60 13.55
C THR A 137 -11.84 -33.61 12.29
N LYS A 138 -13.14 -33.91 12.42
CA LYS A 138 -14.10 -33.86 11.31
C LYS A 138 -14.26 -32.42 10.79
N THR A 139 -14.49 -31.45 11.67
CA THR A 139 -14.64 -30.04 11.29
C THR A 139 -13.40 -29.49 10.58
N LEU A 140 -12.20 -29.85 11.03
CA LEU A 140 -10.95 -29.45 10.37
C LEU A 140 -10.81 -30.06 8.97
N ARG A 141 -11.27 -31.29 8.77
CA ARG A 141 -11.29 -31.95 7.45
C ARG A 141 -12.25 -31.22 6.50
N ASP A 142 -13.46 -30.95 6.96
CA ASP A 142 -14.49 -30.26 6.17
C ASP A 142 -14.03 -28.84 5.78
N HIS A 143 -13.38 -28.12 6.70
CA HIS A 143 -12.82 -26.80 6.41
C HIS A 143 -11.68 -26.87 5.37
N ASN A 144 -10.84 -27.91 5.42
CA ASN A 144 -9.76 -28.08 4.44
C ASN A 144 -10.31 -28.42 3.03
N ASP A 145 -11.40 -29.18 2.95
CA ASP A 145 -12.09 -29.44 1.68
C ASP A 145 -12.72 -28.18 1.09
N LEU A 146 -13.34 -27.32 1.92
CA LEU A 146 -13.83 -26.01 1.49
C LEU A 146 -12.71 -25.10 0.96
N LEU A 147 -11.57 -25.06 1.66
CA LEU A 147 -10.39 -24.33 1.20
C LEU A 147 -9.86 -24.87 -0.13
N ARG A 148 -9.93 -26.18 -0.37
CA ARG A 148 -9.55 -26.79 -1.66
C ARG A 148 -10.48 -26.35 -2.78
N VAL A 149 -11.79 -26.31 -2.54
CA VAL A 149 -12.79 -25.83 -3.52
C VAL A 149 -12.52 -24.37 -3.88
N HIS A 150 -12.32 -23.48 -2.91
CA HIS A 150 -12.02 -22.08 -3.18
C HIS A 150 -10.71 -21.89 -3.97
N ARG A 151 -9.68 -22.70 -3.74
CA ARG A 151 -8.43 -22.64 -4.53
C ARG A 151 -8.66 -22.99 -6.00
N GLU A 152 -9.51 -23.98 -6.29
CA GLU A 152 -9.85 -24.35 -7.67
C GLU A 152 -10.74 -23.30 -8.34
N GLU A 153 -11.67 -22.68 -7.61
CA GLU A 153 -12.44 -21.53 -8.12
C GLU A 153 -11.54 -20.35 -8.47
N ASP A 154 -10.58 -20.00 -7.60
CA ASP A 154 -9.61 -18.93 -7.85
C ASP A 154 -8.68 -19.25 -9.02
N LYS A 155 -8.35 -20.53 -9.23
CA LYS A 155 -7.60 -20.98 -10.40
C LYS A 155 -8.44 -20.82 -11.67
N ALA A 156 -9.72 -21.19 -11.65
CA ALA A 156 -10.63 -21.00 -12.79
C ALA A 156 -10.84 -19.51 -13.12
N LYS A 157 -11.05 -18.65 -12.11
CA LYS A 157 -11.16 -17.19 -12.28
C LYS A 157 -9.90 -16.60 -12.93
N ARG A 158 -8.71 -17.05 -12.52
CA ARG A 158 -7.43 -16.65 -13.13
C ARG A 158 -7.28 -17.15 -14.57
N GLU A 159 -7.78 -18.34 -14.90
CA GLU A 159 -7.83 -18.85 -16.28
C GLU A 159 -8.69 -17.95 -17.18
N ILE A 160 -9.89 -17.60 -16.71
CA ILE A 160 -10.84 -16.74 -17.42
C ILE A 160 -10.23 -15.35 -17.63
N TRP A 161 -9.64 -14.76 -16.59
CA TRP A 161 -9.01 -13.44 -16.68
C TRP A 161 -7.83 -13.45 -17.67
N ARG A 162 -6.99 -14.50 -17.65
CA ARG A 162 -5.92 -14.68 -18.64
C ARG A 162 -6.46 -14.74 -20.08
N HIS A 163 -7.61 -15.38 -20.29
CA HIS A 163 -8.24 -15.44 -21.60
C HIS A 163 -8.81 -14.10 -22.05
N ILE A 164 -9.45 -13.34 -21.14
CA ILE A 164 -9.98 -12.00 -21.43
C ILE A 164 -8.84 -11.06 -21.84
N VAL A 165 -7.79 -10.97 -21.01
CA VAL A 165 -6.62 -10.11 -21.30
C VAL A 165 -5.96 -10.50 -22.62
N LYS A 166 -5.86 -11.80 -22.92
CA LYS A 166 -5.28 -12.28 -24.19
C LYS A 166 -6.12 -11.85 -25.40
N GLU A 167 -7.44 -11.84 -25.31
CA GLU A 167 -8.33 -11.36 -26.39
C GLU A 167 -8.27 -9.84 -26.55
N GLU A 168 -8.25 -9.08 -25.45
CA GLU A 168 -8.13 -7.61 -25.49
C GLU A 168 -6.80 -7.18 -26.12
N VAL A 169 -5.69 -7.83 -25.75
CA VAL A 169 -4.37 -7.58 -26.36
C VAL A 169 -4.38 -7.90 -27.85
N ARG A 170 -5.02 -9.00 -28.28
CA ARG A 170 -5.16 -9.35 -29.70
C ARG A 170 -5.97 -8.30 -30.46
N GLU A 171 -7.06 -7.80 -29.88
CA GLU A 171 -7.86 -6.75 -30.50
C GLU A 171 -7.09 -5.44 -30.62
N TRP A 172 -6.33 -5.08 -29.60
CA TRP A 172 -5.46 -3.91 -29.62
C TRP A 172 -4.38 -4.00 -30.72
N ILE A 173 -3.73 -5.17 -30.85
CA ILE A 173 -2.77 -5.43 -31.94
C ILE A 173 -3.43 -5.25 -33.32
N ARG A 174 -4.62 -5.83 -33.54
CA ARG A 174 -5.37 -5.67 -34.81
C ARG A 174 -5.69 -4.19 -35.11
N LYS A 175 -6.00 -3.39 -34.09
CA LYS A 175 -6.25 -1.95 -34.25
C LYS A 175 -4.98 -1.20 -34.67
N ILE A 176 -3.82 -1.57 -34.13
CA ILE A 176 -2.53 -0.99 -34.51
C ILE A 176 -2.17 -1.37 -35.95
N GLU A 177 -2.30 -2.64 -36.30
CA GLU A 177 -2.03 -3.14 -37.65
C GLU A 177 -2.91 -2.43 -38.67
N LYS A 178 -4.22 -2.32 -38.40
CA LYS A 178 -5.16 -1.57 -39.26
C LYS A 178 -4.73 -0.12 -39.48
N ARG A 179 -4.42 0.61 -38.40
CA ARG A 179 -3.96 2.01 -38.50
C ARG A 179 -2.63 2.15 -39.25
N THR A 180 -1.78 1.13 -39.18
CA THR A 180 -0.50 1.12 -39.88
C THR A 180 -0.71 0.91 -41.38
N MET A 181 -1.59 -0.04 -41.75
CA MET A 181 -1.96 -0.27 -43.15
C MET A 181 -2.62 0.97 -43.77
N GLU A 182 -3.56 1.61 -43.05
CA GLU A 182 -4.20 2.86 -43.51
C GLU A 182 -3.18 3.98 -43.80
N LYS A 183 -2.10 4.07 -43.02
CA LYS A 183 -1.02 5.04 -43.26
C LYS A 183 -0.14 4.68 -44.46
N ILE A 184 0.10 3.38 -44.67
CA ILE A 184 0.85 2.91 -45.84
C ILE A 184 0.06 3.21 -47.11
N ASP A 185 -1.23 2.87 -47.14
CA ASP A 185 -2.11 3.12 -48.29
C ASP A 185 -2.20 4.63 -48.61
N ALA A 186 -2.32 5.48 -47.58
CA ALA A 186 -2.33 6.93 -47.74
C ALA A 186 -1.00 7.46 -48.32
N ALA A 187 0.14 6.97 -47.81
CA ALA A 187 1.46 7.36 -48.31
C ALA A 187 1.66 6.93 -49.78
N GLN A 188 1.15 5.75 -50.14
CA GLN A 188 1.25 5.22 -51.49
C GLN A 188 0.38 6.01 -52.48
N SER A 189 -0.85 6.35 -52.08
CA SER A 189 -1.72 7.25 -52.86
C SER A 189 -1.09 8.63 -53.08
N THR A 190 -0.40 9.20 -52.07
CA THR A 190 0.32 10.48 -52.26
C THR A 190 1.52 10.34 -53.20
N ALA A 191 2.22 9.21 -53.18
CA ALA A 191 3.36 8.96 -54.05
C ALA A 191 2.93 8.78 -55.53
N ASP A 192 1.76 8.16 -55.76
CA ASP A 192 1.23 7.97 -57.11
C ASP A 192 0.73 9.30 -57.72
N HIS A 193 0.08 10.17 -56.94
CA HIS A 193 -0.25 11.53 -57.40
C HIS A 193 0.99 12.36 -57.76
N HIS A 194 2.06 12.27 -56.98
CA HIS A 194 3.32 12.97 -57.33
C HIS A 194 4.00 12.44 -58.60
N LYS A 195 3.74 11.19 -59.01
CA LYS A 195 4.24 10.65 -60.28
C LYS A 195 3.42 11.13 -61.47
N GLU A 196 2.10 11.29 -61.31
CA GLU A 196 1.25 11.84 -62.37
C GLU A 196 1.55 13.32 -62.64
N ASP A 197 1.79 14.12 -61.58
CA ASP A 197 2.12 15.54 -61.73
C ASP A 197 3.49 15.76 -62.40
N ASN A 198 4.48 14.89 -62.14
CA ASN A 198 5.81 15.00 -62.74
C ASN A 198 5.84 14.59 -64.22
N ASN A 199 4.94 13.72 -64.68
CA ASN A 199 4.86 13.35 -66.10
C ASN A 199 4.17 14.42 -66.97
N ASN A 200 3.61 15.46 -66.37
CA ASN A 200 2.99 16.60 -67.08
C ASN A 200 3.87 17.86 -67.11
N ALA A 201 5.06 17.83 -66.50
CA ALA A 201 5.95 18.99 -66.37
C ALA A 201 7.07 19.07 -67.43
N ASP A 202 7.09 18.16 -68.43
CA ASP A 202 8.13 18.10 -69.47
C ASP A 202 7.92 19.08 -70.64
N ASN A 203 7.25 20.21 -70.40
CA ASN A 203 7.16 21.28 -71.39
C ASN A 203 6.98 22.64 -70.72
N LYS A 204 8.06 23.20 -70.13
CA LYS A 204 8.48 24.59 -70.38
C LYS A 204 9.63 25.07 -69.52
N THR A 205 10.57 25.69 -70.22
CA THR A 205 11.41 26.84 -69.86
C THR A 205 12.55 26.66 -68.87
N GLU A 206 13.74 26.66 -69.46
CA GLU A 206 14.98 27.22 -68.91
C GLU A 206 14.73 28.59 -68.26
N LYS A 207 15.16 28.75 -67.00
CA LYS A 207 15.56 30.05 -66.46
C LYS A 207 16.59 29.90 -65.33
N THR A 208 17.75 30.45 -65.62
CA THR A 208 18.85 31.00 -64.82
C THR A 208 18.78 30.85 -63.29
N ILE A 209 19.79 30.18 -62.73
CA ILE A 209 20.04 30.00 -61.30
C ILE A 209 20.94 31.16 -60.80
N GLU A 210 20.40 32.00 -59.93
CA GLU A 210 21.20 32.87 -59.04
C GLU A 210 21.48 32.17 -57.71
N LYS A 211 22.70 32.38 -57.22
CA LYS A 211 23.35 31.67 -56.11
C LYS A 211 23.18 32.48 -54.80
N PRO A 212 22.61 31.94 -53.71
CA PRO A 212 22.60 32.65 -52.44
C PRO A 212 23.82 32.31 -51.56
N GLU A 213 24.35 33.34 -50.91
CA GLU A 213 25.47 33.32 -49.96
C GLU A 213 25.11 32.63 -48.62
N PRO A 214 26.11 32.07 -47.90
CA PRO A 214 25.90 31.42 -46.61
C PRO A 214 25.78 32.40 -45.43
N PRO A 215 25.03 32.05 -44.36
CA PRO A 215 24.79 32.93 -43.22
C PRO A 215 25.99 33.05 -42.27
N LYS A 216 26.18 34.27 -41.77
CA LYS A 216 27.17 34.67 -40.77
C LYS A 216 26.86 34.07 -39.40
N LYS A 217 27.88 33.49 -38.76
CA LYS A 217 27.88 33.05 -37.35
C LYS A 217 27.92 34.29 -36.44
N SER A 218 27.06 34.35 -35.44
CA SER A 218 27.13 35.31 -34.33
C SER A 218 27.64 34.63 -33.06
N ASP A 219 28.75 35.16 -32.56
CA ASP A 219 29.33 34.86 -31.25
C ASP A 219 28.51 35.53 -30.14
N GLY A 220 28.17 34.75 -29.10
CA GLY A 220 27.45 35.23 -27.93
C GLY A 220 28.05 34.69 -26.63
N LYS A 221 29.07 35.38 -26.11
CA LYS A 221 29.63 35.19 -24.76
C LYS A 221 28.61 35.64 -23.71
N GLY A 222 28.41 34.84 -22.66
CA GLY A 222 27.60 35.20 -21.50
C GLY A 222 28.02 34.47 -20.23
N LYS A 223 29.07 34.98 -19.57
CA LYS A 223 29.44 34.63 -18.19
C LYS A 223 28.32 35.02 -17.22
N ARG A 224 27.91 34.12 -16.32
CA ARG A 224 27.29 34.49 -15.05
C ARG A 224 27.81 33.60 -13.92
N HIS A 225 28.54 34.23 -13.01
CA HIS A 225 28.77 33.77 -11.65
C HIS A 225 27.43 33.71 -10.90
N ARG A 226 27.20 32.65 -10.13
CA ARG A 226 26.41 32.72 -8.90
C ARG A 226 27.17 32.02 -7.78
N SER A 227 27.49 32.84 -6.79
CA SER A 227 28.06 32.52 -5.50
C SER A 227 27.13 31.59 -4.72
N CYS A 228 27.74 30.59 -4.09
CA CYS A 228 27.13 29.75 -3.06
C CYS A 228 27.21 30.53 -1.73
N LEU A 229 26.07 31.05 -1.27
CA LEU A 229 25.86 31.55 0.09
C LEU A 229 25.04 30.47 0.80
N PHE A 230 25.69 29.64 1.62
CA PHE A 230 25.15 28.88 2.77
C PHE A 230 26.16 27.79 3.18
N CYS A 231 27.33 28.22 3.67
CA CYS A 231 28.20 27.42 4.54
C CYS A 231 28.76 28.39 5.59
N GLY A 232 28.24 28.32 6.80
CA GLY A 232 28.68 29.09 7.95
C GLY A 232 27.97 28.53 9.16
N ASP A 233 28.57 27.52 9.79
CA ASP A 233 28.89 27.52 11.21
C ASP A 233 29.33 26.12 11.65
N GLU A 234 30.64 26.00 11.79
CA GLU A 234 31.32 25.02 12.64
C GLU A 234 31.32 25.59 14.06
N ASN A 235 30.90 24.78 15.05
CA ASN A 235 31.33 24.75 16.46
C ASN A 235 30.17 24.56 17.45
N HIS A 236 30.12 23.37 18.02
CA HIS A 236 29.64 22.93 19.35
C HIS A 236 29.20 21.47 19.15
N GLY A 237 29.79 20.44 19.75
CA GLY A 237 30.40 20.33 21.05
C GLY A 237 30.01 18.94 21.53
N THR A 238 30.98 18.04 21.57
CA THR A 238 30.89 16.68 22.13
C THR A 238 30.53 16.73 23.62
N GLU A 239 29.73 15.76 24.06
CA GLU A 239 29.63 15.13 25.41
C GLU A 239 28.19 15.02 25.94
N LEU A 240 27.93 13.90 26.62
CA LEU A 240 26.67 13.42 27.25
C LEU A 240 25.73 12.72 26.24
N CYS A 241 25.43 11.43 26.33
CA CYS A 241 25.13 10.66 27.52
C CYS A 241 25.32 9.15 27.26
N ASN A 242 26.35 8.57 27.87
CA ASN A 242 26.41 7.15 28.19
C ASN A 242 25.94 7.01 29.64
N LYS A 243 24.75 6.46 29.89
CA LYS A 243 24.36 5.72 31.10
C LYS A 243 22.91 5.24 30.99
N TYR A 244 22.66 4.06 31.57
CA TYR A 244 21.43 3.25 31.62
C TYR A 244 21.13 2.47 30.33
N ALA A 245 20.79 1.18 30.32
CA ALA A 245 20.93 0.03 31.21
C ALA A 245 20.56 -1.19 30.34
N THR A 246 21.21 -2.33 30.55
CA THR A 246 20.95 -3.60 29.81
C THR A 246 19.66 -4.32 30.27
N PRO A 247 19.17 -5.31 29.51
CA PRO A 247 17.76 -5.47 29.15
C PRO A 247 17.00 -6.54 29.95
N THR A 248 15.67 -6.50 29.90
CA THR A 248 14.82 -7.66 30.22
C THR A 248 13.70 -7.85 29.18
N THR A 249 13.86 -8.93 28.41
CA THR A 249 12.85 -9.92 28.02
C THR A 249 11.65 -9.49 27.14
N GLN A 250 11.74 -9.88 25.86
CA GLN A 250 10.62 -10.33 24.99
C GLN A 250 9.35 -9.46 24.96
N GLY A 251 9.45 -8.25 24.43
CA GLY A 251 8.29 -7.54 23.89
C GLY A 251 7.81 -8.22 22.61
N ARG A 252 6.85 -9.15 22.71
CA ARG A 252 5.97 -9.48 21.57
C ARG A 252 5.33 -8.16 21.11
N MET A 253 5.54 -7.81 19.84
CA MET A 253 4.78 -6.72 19.21
C MET A 253 3.28 -6.94 19.46
N PRO A 254 2.54 -5.98 20.03
CA PRO A 254 1.09 -6.07 20.07
C PRO A 254 0.59 -6.14 18.61
N LEU A 255 0.01 -7.29 18.27
CA LEU A 255 -0.32 -7.70 16.90
C LEU A 255 -1.79 -7.42 16.53
N HIS A 256 -2.51 -6.66 17.33
CA HIS A 256 -3.88 -6.24 17.04
C HIS A 256 -3.90 -4.73 16.82
N THR A 257 -3.97 -4.33 15.56
CA THR A 257 -4.65 -3.09 15.21
C THR A 257 -6.04 -3.54 14.83
N ASP A 258 -7.00 -3.37 15.73
CA ASP A 258 -8.39 -3.42 15.32
C ASP A 258 -8.54 -2.32 14.28
N SER A 259 -8.79 -2.71 13.03
CA SER A 259 -8.88 -1.78 11.93
C SER A 259 -9.99 -0.79 12.25
N LEU A 260 -9.64 0.49 12.38
CA LEU A 260 -10.62 1.54 12.60
C LEU A 260 -11.72 1.40 11.55
N GLN A 261 -12.95 1.20 12.02
CA GLN A 261 -14.09 1.01 11.14
C GLN A 261 -14.46 2.34 10.49
N LYS A 262 -14.70 2.28 9.18
CA LYS A 262 -15.21 3.41 8.42
C LYS A 262 -16.72 3.33 8.35
N ILE A 263 -17.38 4.44 8.62
CA ILE A 263 -18.82 4.61 8.51
C ILE A 263 -19.08 5.65 7.43
N GLU A 264 -20.13 5.47 6.62
CA GLU A 264 -20.53 6.48 5.65
C GLU A 264 -21.42 7.52 6.36
N ASP A 265 -21.04 8.79 6.27
CA ASP A 265 -21.82 9.94 6.76
C ASP A 265 -22.09 10.91 5.61
N ASN A 266 -23.07 11.79 5.81
CA ASN A 266 -23.32 12.95 4.95
C ASN A 266 -23.09 14.24 5.70
N PHE A 267 -22.46 15.20 5.04
CA PHE A 267 -22.20 16.54 5.56
C PHE A 267 -22.76 17.59 4.61
N THR A 268 -23.31 18.66 5.18
CA THR A 268 -23.64 19.87 4.46
C THR A 268 -22.48 20.86 4.49
N VAL A 269 -22.42 21.76 3.51
CA VAL A 269 -21.48 22.89 3.53
C VAL A 269 -21.68 23.70 4.81
N ARG A 270 -22.93 24.00 5.21
CA ARG A 270 -23.26 24.70 6.46
C ARG A 270 -22.64 24.05 7.69
N GLN A 271 -22.78 22.73 7.85
CA GLN A 271 -22.18 22.01 8.98
C GLN A 271 -20.67 22.16 9.02
N LEU A 272 -19.97 22.13 7.88
CA LEU A 272 -18.52 22.37 7.86
C LEU A 272 -18.13 23.76 8.38
N HIS A 273 -18.98 24.78 8.18
CA HIS A 273 -18.76 26.12 8.70
C HIS A 273 -19.03 26.25 10.21
N GLU A 274 -19.89 25.41 10.76
CA GLU A 274 -20.16 25.36 12.21
C GLU A 274 -19.06 24.58 12.97
N TYR A 275 -18.34 23.69 12.29
CA TYR A 275 -17.41 22.76 12.93
C TYR A 275 -15.98 23.29 12.94
N GLN A 276 -15.19 22.86 13.93
CA GLN A 276 -13.75 23.12 13.93
C GLN A 276 -13.05 22.09 13.05
N ILE A 277 -12.58 22.51 11.88
CA ILE A 277 -12.00 21.62 10.86
C ILE A 277 -10.48 21.82 10.78
N ARG A 278 -9.73 20.76 11.06
CA ARG A 278 -8.27 20.70 10.88
C ARG A 278 -7.88 19.58 9.92
N GLY A 279 -6.64 19.57 9.45
CA GLY A 279 -6.14 18.54 8.54
C GLY A 279 -4.64 18.66 8.25
N CYS A 280 -4.26 18.44 6.98
CA CYS A 280 -2.88 18.44 6.50
C CYS A 280 -1.94 17.44 7.22
N ILE A 281 -2.47 16.28 7.64
CA ILE A 281 -1.66 15.25 8.29
C ILE A 281 -0.72 14.55 7.28
N LEU A 282 -1.22 14.25 6.08
CA LEU A 282 -0.45 13.51 5.07
C LEU A 282 0.38 14.41 4.17
N ARG A 283 -0.21 15.53 3.75
CA ARG A 283 0.35 16.45 2.78
C ARG A 283 -0.14 17.86 3.07
N PRO A 284 0.68 18.88 2.78
CA PRO A 284 0.23 20.26 2.85
C PRO A 284 -0.82 20.55 1.77
N ILE A 285 -1.58 21.63 1.97
CA ILE A 285 -2.48 22.16 0.96
C ILE A 285 -1.65 22.88 -0.11
N ASN A 286 -2.01 22.64 -1.37
CA ASN A 286 -1.48 23.35 -2.51
C ASN A 286 -2.48 24.45 -2.87
N ILE A 287 -2.17 25.68 -2.49
CA ILE A 287 -3.04 26.84 -2.68
C ILE A 287 -3.40 27.06 -4.15
N LYS A 288 -2.48 26.77 -5.08
CA LYS A 288 -2.78 26.90 -6.52
C LYS A 288 -3.85 25.90 -6.94
N GLN A 289 -3.78 24.68 -6.43
CA GLN A 289 -4.77 23.65 -6.70
C GLN A 289 -6.12 24.02 -6.07
N THR A 290 -6.13 24.53 -4.83
CA THR A 290 -7.40 24.91 -4.20
C THR A 290 -8.09 26.07 -4.92
N LYS A 291 -7.34 27.05 -5.44
CA LYS A 291 -7.91 28.10 -6.30
C LYS A 291 -8.58 27.57 -7.56
N ILE A 292 -8.05 26.50 -8.16
CA ILE A 292 -8.70 25.82 -9.30
C ILE A 292 -9.99 25.14 -8.84
N LEU A 293 -9.98 24.50 -7.67
CA LEU A 293 -11.15 23.84 -7.10
C LEU A 293 -12.25 24.83 -6.70
N ASP A 294 -11.91 26.06 -6.31
CA ASP A 294 -12.87 27.11 -5.93
C ASP A 294 -13.87 27.43 -7.05
N ALA A 295 -13.50 27.20 -8.33
CA ALA A 295 -14.36 27.41 -9.49
C ALA A 295 -15.29 26.20 -9.81
N ILE A 296 -15.11 25.05 -9.15
CA ILE A 296 -15.87 23.82 -9.43
C ILE A 296 -17.08 23.74 -8.49
N PRO A 297 -18.31 23.43 -8.97
CA PRO A 297 -19.48 23.24 -8.11
C PRO A 297 -19.28 22.17 -7.03
N VAL A 298 -19.89 22.34 -5.84
CA VAL A 298 -19.72 21.40 -4.71
C VAL A 298 -20.15 19.99 -5.09
N ALA A 299 -21.30 19.85 -5.75
CA ALA A 299 -21.78 18.55 -6.26
C ALA A 299 -20.73 17.82 -7.13
N THR A 300 -20.00 18.55 -7.98
CA THR A 300 -18.94 17.97 -8.83
C THR A 300 -17.65 17.70 -8.05
N LEU A 301 -17.31 18.51 -7.04
CA LEU A 301 -16.11 18.31 -6.21
C LEU A 301 -16.13 16.98 -5.45
N PHE A 302 -17.31 16.53 -5.05
CA PHE A 302 -17.51 15.32 -4.25
C PHE A 302 -18.25 14.21 -5.00
N ASP A 303 -18.32 14.29 -6.33
CA ASP A 303 -18.83 13.21 -7.17
C ASP A 303 -17.90 11.99 -7.06
N GLU A 304 -18.44 10.87 -6.59
CA GLU A 304 -17.71 9.61 -6.38
C GLU A 304 -17.14 9.02 -7.69
N GLN A 305 -17.72 9.38 -8.85
CA GLN A 305 -17.21 8.96 -10.15
C GLN A 305 -15.98 9.76 -10.58
N LEU A 306 -15.85 11.00 -10.10
CA LEU A 306 -14.80 11.93 -10.50
C LEU A 306 -13.69 12.06 -9.45
N ALA A 307 -14.00 11.82 -8.18
CA ALA A 307 -13.09 12.02 -7.07
C ALA A 307 -13.26 10.95 -5.98
N SER A 308 -12.25 10.78 -5.11
CA SER A 308 -12.37 9.91 -3.95
C SER A 308 -13.38 10.46 -2.94
N VAL A 309 -14.03 9.60 -2.16
CA VAL A 309 -14.80 10.04 -1.00
C VAL A 309 -13.82 10.61 0.05
N PRO A 310 -14.04 11.83 0.60
CA PRO A 310 -13.22 12.37 1.68
C PRO A 310 -13.30 11.49 2.93
N ILE A 311 -12.24 11.50 3.73
CA ILE A 311 -12.17 10.72 4.97
C ILE A 311 -11.93 11.66 6.14
N PHE A 312 -12.85 11.63 7.10
CA PHE A 312 -12.80 12.42 8.33
C PHE A 312 -12.54 11.51 9.54
N ILE A 313 -11.78 12.04 10.49
CA ILE A 313 -11.62 11.45 11.81
C ILE A 313 -12.42 12.29 12.79
N LYS A 314 -13.22 11.63 13.63
CA LYS A 314 -14.07 12.22 14.67
C LYS A 314 -13.66 11.70 16.05
N CYS A 315 -13.89 12.53 17.06
CA CYS A 315 -13.91 12.09 18.45
C CYS A 315 -15.26 11.41 18.74
N ALA A 316 -15.26 10.31 19.50
CA ALA A 316 -16.49 9.63 19.91
C ALA A 316 -17.43 10.56 20.69
N ASP A 317 -16.87 11.41 21.53
CA ASP A 317 -17.60 12.22 22.51
C ASP A 317 -17.83 13.66 22.02
N ASN A 318 -17.18 14.09 20.94
CA ASN A 318 -17.34 15.43 20.37
C ASN A 318 -17.40 15.40 18.84
N SER A 319 -18.62 15.54 18.30
CA SER A 319 -18.87 15.50 16.86
C SER A 319 -18.56 16.81 16.12
N THR A 320 -18.32 17.92 16.83
CA THR A 320 -18.13 19.26 16.25
C THR A 320 -16.68 19.58 15.87
N ARG A 321 -15.73 18.72 16.27
CA ARG A 321 -14.32 18.80 15.88
C ARG A 321 -14.01 17.69 14.88
N ILE A 322 -13.38 18.04 13.76
CA ILE A 322 -13.06 17.10 12.68
C ILE A 322 -11.63 17.27 12.23
N ILE A 323 -10.97 16.14 11.99
CA ILE A 323 -9.70 16.07 11.29
C ILE A 323 -9.93 15.48 9.89
N VAL A 324 -9.58 16.23 8.85
CA VAL A 324 -9.63 15.78 7.46
C VAL A 324 -8.38 14.97 7.14
N CYS A 325 -8.53 13.66 7.08
CA CYS A 325 -7.46 12.75 6.70
C CYS A 325 -7.23 12.77 5.18
N GLU A 326 -8.29 12.71 4.38
CA GLU A 326 -8.26 12.74 2.91
C GLU A 326 -9.26 13.76 2.36
N GLY A 327 -8.95 14.40 1.23
CA GLY A 327 -9.79 15.45 0.65
C GLY A 327 -9.50 16.88 1.15
N ASN A 328 -8.37 17.11 1.83
CA ASN A 328 -7.95 18.40 2.39
C ASN A 328 -8.15 19.60 1.44
N HIS A 329 -7.70 19.52 0.19
CA HIS A 329 -7.84 20.62 -0.78
C HIS A 329 -9.29 20.94 -1.13
N ARG A 330 -10.15 19.92 -1.23
CA ARG A 330 -11.58 20.08 -1.54
C ARG A 330 -12.32 20.67 -0.36
N VAL A 331 -12.08 20.14 0.84
CA VAL A 331 -12.70 20.68 2.07
C VAL A 331 -12.24 22.12 2.32
N SER A 332 -10.95 22.43 2.15
CA SER A 332 -10.45 23.80 2.24
C SER A 332 -11.04 24.73 1.17
N SER A 333 -11.34 24.21 -0.03
CA SER A 333 -12.09 24.96 -1.05
C SER A 333 -13.52 25.27 -0.62
N VAL A 334 -14.22 24.29 -0.04
CA VAL A 334 -15.60 24.47 0.46
C VAL A 334 -15.65 25.47 1.62
N LEU A 335 -14.71 25.39 2.57
CA LEU A 335 -14.65 26.28 3.74
C LEU A 335 -14.44 27.77 3.40
N ARG A 336 -14.02 28.08 2.17
CA ARG A 336 -13.89 29.47 1.67
C ARG A 336 -15.13 29.98 0.95
N ARG A 337 -16.16 29.15 0.78
CA ARG A 337 -17.42 29.52 0.12
C ARG A 337 -18.44 29.98 1.15
N ASP A 338 -19.56 30.50 0.65
CA ASP A 338 -20.70 30.80 1.51
C ASP A 338 -21.36 29.50 2.00
N PRO A 339 -21.84 29.46 3.26
CA PRO A 339 -22.59 28.32 3.79
C PRO A 339 -23.82 28.01 2.93
N SER A 340 -23.98 26.73 2.54
CA SER A 340 -25.15 26.23 1.83
C SER A 340 -25.63 24.88 2.40
N ASP A 341 -26.85 24.48 2.04
CA ASP A 341 -27.42 23.20 2.46
C ASP A 341 -27.07 22.05 1.48
N GLU A 342 -26.13 22.30 0.54
CA GLU A 342 -25.61 21.24 -0.33
C GLU A 342 -24.90 20.17 0.49
N SER A 343 -25.37 18.93 0.35
CA SER A 343 -24.81 17.78 1.05
C SER A 343 -23.85 16.99 0.17
N PHE A 344 -22.79 16.45 0.77
CA PHE A 344 -21.88 15.51 0.13
C PHE A 344 -21.52 14.39 1.11
N LYS A 345 -21.16 13.25 0.53
CA LYS A 345 -20.82 12.05 1.28
C LYS A 345 -19.37 12.06 1.75
N VAL A 346 -19.14 11.54 2.94
CA VAL A 346 -17.82 11.35 3.54
C VAL A 346 -17.74 10.01 4.25
N GLU A 347 -16.54 9.45 4.34
CA GLU A 347 -16.27 8.34 5.25
C GLU A 347 -15.77 8.91 6.57
N THR A 348 -16.32 8.45 7.69
CA THR A 348 -15.92 8.85 9.04
C THR A 348 -15.33 7.69 9.81
N VAL A 349 -14.35 8.02 10.63
CA VAL A 349 -13.68 7.09 11.53
C VAL A 349 -13.66 7.71 12.91
N THR A 350 -14.11 6.94 13.89
CA THR A 350 -14.14 7.38 15.29
C THR A 350 -12.93 6.81 16.04
N ILE A 351 -12.26 7.66 16.81
CA ILE A 351 -11.12 7.28 17.68
C ILE A 351 -11.35 7.78 19.12
N SER A 352 -10.50 7.33 20.04
CA SER A 352 -10.52 7.79 21.43
C SER A 352 -10.29 9.31 21.52
N GLU A 353 -10.89 9.95 22.53
CA GLU A 353 -10.70 11.40 22.75
C GLU A 353 -9.22 11.77 22.91
N ALA A 354 -8.46 10.98 23.68
CA ALA A 354 -7.03 11.21 23.89
C ALA A 354 -6.23 11.17 22.57
N ASP A 355 -6.49 10.17 21.71
CA ASP A 355 -5.80 10.07 20.41
C ASP A 355 -6.23 11.19 19.46
N PHE A 356 -7.52 11.56 19.52
CA PHE A 356 -8.08 12.63 18.72
C PHE A 356 -7.44 13.97 19.06
N ASP A 357 -7.44 14.35 20.35
CA ASP A 357 -6.93 15.64 20.79
C ASP A 357 -5.44 15.80 20.51
N ALA A 358 -4.65 14.77 20.80
CA ALA A 358 -3.22 14.74 20.48
C ALA A 358 -2.96 14.93 18.98
N THR A 359 -3.82 14.39 18.11
CA THR A 359 -3.72 14.59 16.66
C THR A 359 -4.23 15.98 16.25
N PHE A 360 -5.38 16.41 16.78
CA PHE A 360 -6.07 17.65 16.42
C PHE A 360 -5.21 18.88 16.71
N GLU A 361 -4.49 18.87 17.83
CA GLU A 361 -3.57 19.95 18.20
C GLU A 361 -2.41 20.13 17.20
N LYS A 362 -1.95 19.03 16.58
CA LYS A 362 -0.86 19.03 15.59
C LYS A 362 -1.33 19.23 14.16
N ALA A 363 -2.62 18.99 13.90
CA ALA A 363 -3.23 19.22 12.60
C ALA A 363 -3.37 20.71 12.29
N VAL A 364 -3.33 21.07 11.01
CA VAL A 364 -3.39 22.46 10.54
C VAL A 364 -4.84 22.89 10.35
N ASP A 365 -5.20 24.09 10.79
CA ASP A 365 -6.51 24.69 10.50
C ASP A 365 -6.68 24.91 8.99
N LEU A 366 -7.70 24.30 8.40
CA LEU A 366 -7.95 24.37 6.95
C LEU A 366 -8.62 25.68 6.50
N ARG A 367 -9.06 26.51 7.46
CA ARG A 367 -9.58 27.87 7.23
C ARG A 367 -8.47 28.92 7.23
N GLY A 368 -7.28 28.57 7.71
CA GLY A 368 -6.17 29.50 7.87
C GLY A 368 -5.70 30.14 6.56
N GLU A 369 -4.97 31.26 6.70
CA GLU A 369 -4.33 31.93 5.58
C GLU A 369 -3.20 31.08 4.98
N SER A 370 -2.75 31.45 3.77
CA SER A 370 -1.85 30.67 2.90
C SER A 370 -0.60 30.13 3.59
N ASP A 371 -0.06 30.84 4.57
CA ASP A 371 1.26 30.55 5.13
C ASP A 371 1.24 29.34 6.08
N GLY A 372 0.10 29.08 6.74
CA GLY A 372 -0.11 27.87 7.55
C GLY A 372 -0.45 26.64 6.71
N LEU A 373 -1.18 26.83 5.61
CA LEU A 373 -1.70 25.75 4.77
C LEU A 373 -0.60 24.98 4.01
N ASN A 374 0.56 25.60 3.79
CA ASN A 374 1.72 24.94 3.17
C ASN A 374 2.49 24.03 4.14
N GLN A 375 2.08 23.94 5.40
CA GLN A 375 2.70 23.09 6.41
C GLN A 375 2.01 21.72 6.49
N LYS A 376 2.77 20.72 6.96
CA LYS A 376 2.29 19.36 7.20
C LYS A 376 2.58 19.00 8.65
N CYS A 377 1.65 18.30 9.29
CA CYS A 377 1.90 17.66 10.58
C CYS A 377 3.03 16.61 10.47
N GLY A 378 3.93 16.57 11.45
CA GLY A 378 4.86 15.46 11.61
C GLY A 378 4.10 14.19 12.02
N LEU A 379 4.29 13.09 11.30
CA LEU A 379 3.63 11.81 11.64
C LEU A 379 4.19 11.18 12.93
N ASP A 380 5.39 11.59 13.32
CA ASP A 380 6.05 11.26 14.58
C ASP A 380 5.47 12.00 15.78
N ALA A 381 4.73 13.09 15.55
CA ALA A 381 4.14 13.91 16.60
C ALA A 381 2.71 13.49 17.00
N ILE A 382 2.15 12.46 16.36
CA ILE A 382 0.77 12.00 16.59
C ILE A 382 0.73 10.54 17.06
N PRO A 383 -0.36 10.10 17.72
CA PRO A 383 -0.51 8.73 18.16
C PRO A 383 -0.36 7.71 17.03
N TRP A 384 0.33 6.60 17.31
CA TRP A 384 0.61 5.55 16.32
C TRP A 384 -0.65 5.01 15.64
N ILE A 385 -1.76 4.85 16.37
CA ILE A 385 -3.00 4.33 15.79
C ILE A 385 -3.52 5.23 14.66
N VAL A 386 -3.43 6.55 14.87
CA VAL A 386 -3.81 7.56 13.87
C VAL A 386 -2.78 7.61 12.75
N ALA A 387 -1.49 7.65 13.07
CA ALA A 387 -0.42 7.63 12.07
C ALA A 387 -0.54 6.41 11.14
N SER A 388 -0.80 5.22 11.70
CA SER A 388 -0.99 3.98 10.96
C SER A 388 -2.22 4.04 10.05
N PHE A 389 -3.36 4.47 10.58
CA PHE A 389 -4.60 4.64 9.80
C PHE A 389 -4.40 5.63 8.64
N VAL A 390 -3.83 6.79 8.94
CA VAL A 390 -3.55 7.85 7.97
C VAL A 390 -2.60 7.34 6.87
N GLN A 391 -1.59 6.54 7.22
CA GLN A 391 -0.71 5.89 6.24
C GLN A 391 -1.42 4.83 5.38
N GLN A 392 -2.39 4.10 5.94
CA GLN A 392 -3.24 3.16 5.19
C GLN A 392 -4.14 3.89 4.19
N VAL A 393 -4.75 5.00 4.60
CA VAL A 393 -5.53 5.89 3.72
C VAL A 393 -4.67 6.41 2.60
N PHE A 394 -3.50 6.97 2.94
CA PHE A 394 -2.53 7.45 1.96
C PHE A 394 -2.15 6.37 0.97
N THR A 395 -1.86 5.16 1.45
CA THR A 395 -1.42 4.09 0.57
C THR A 395 -2.56 3.56 -0.31
N SER A 396 -3.79 3.53 0.21
CA SER A 396 -4.97 3.19 -0.58
C SER A 396 -5.22 4.23 -1.67
N GLU A 397 -5.11 5.51 -1.35
CA GLU A 397 -5.20 6.59 -2.33
C GLU A 397 -4.02 6.55 -3.30
N ARG A 398 -2.81 6.21 -2.84
CA ARG A 398 -1.61 6.00 -3.67
C ARG A 398 -1.83 4.88 -4.67
N LEU A 399 -2.41 3.76 -4.24
CA LEU A 399 -2.77 2.63 -5.10
C LEU A 399 -3.83 3.04 -6.14
N ARG A 400 -4.84 3.82 -5.72
CA ARG A 400 -5.87 4.36 -6.62
C ARG A 400 -5.29 5.33 -7.65
N THR A 401 -4.35 6.15 -7.22
CA THR A 401 -3.73 7.22 -8.00
C THR A 401 -2.33 6.83 -8.47
N GLU A 402 -2.05 5.55 -8.71
CA GLU A 402 -0.70 4.99 -8.95
C GLU A 402 0.10 5.68 -10.09
N ASN A 403 -0.56 6.53 -10.89
CA ASN A 403 0.04 7.42 -11.88
C ASN A 403 0.49 8.81 -11.36
N SER A 404 0.24 9.20 -10.11
CA SER A 404 0.40 10.58 -9.62
C SER A 404 1.62 10.83 -8.71
N TYR A 405 2.10 9.81 -7.98
CA TYR A 405 3.28 9.94 -7.12
C TYR A 405 4.54 9.51 -7.86
N SER A 406 5.62 10.29 -7.72
CA SER A 406 6.92 9.90 -8.27
C SER A 406 7.48 8.69 -7.52
N ALA A 407 8.40 7.95 -8.14
CA ALA A 407 9.08 6.84 -7.46
C ALA A 407 9.84 7.31 -6.20
N LYS A 408 10.30 8.57 -6.19
CA LYS A 408 10.98 9.20 -5.05
C LYS A 408 10.00 9.40 -3.89
N ASP A 409 8.81 9.95 -4.15
CA ASP A 409 7.80 10.17 -3.11
C ASP A 409 7.36 8.85 -2.48
N ARG A 410 7.23 7.79 -3.28
CA ARG A 410 6.92 6.45 -2.78
C ARG A 410 8.00 5.92 -1.84
N ALA A 411 9.27 6.11 -2.20
CA ALA A 411 10.39 5.71 -1.35
C ALA A 411 10.45 6.50 -0.05
N MET A 412 10.23 7.82 -0.11
CA MET A 412 10.18 8.68 1.08
C MET A 412 9.08 8.27 2.05
N ASN A 413 7.86 8.06 1.56
CA ASN A 413 6.76 7.69 2.43
C ASN A 413 7.00 6.34 3.12
N LEU A 414 7.51 5.35 2.38
CA LEU A 414 7.87 4.07 2.98
C LEU A 414 8.99 4.21 4.02
N TYR A 415 9.97 5.09 3.79
CA TYR A 415 11.01 5.42 4.77
C TYR A 415 10.41 5.99 6.06
N GLU A 416 9.49 6.95 5.97
CA GLU A 416 8.84 7.54 7.16
C GLU A 416 7.97 6.53 7.91
N ILE A 417 7.25 5.66 7.19
CA ILE A 417 6.48 4.55 7.79
C ILE A 417 7.40 3.66 8.63
N LEU A 418 8.56 3.29 8.08
CA LEU A 418 9.51 2.43 8.77
C LEU A 418 10.15 3.14 9.96
N LYS A 419 10.53 4.40 9.81
CA LYS A 419 11.10 5.22 10.89
C LYS A 419 10.14 5.35 12.07
N ALA A 420 8.84 5.50 11.82
CA ALA A 420 7.83 5.59 12.87
C ALA A 420 7.57 4.22 13.56
N ARG A 421 7.82 3.10 12.88
CA ARG A 421 7.40 1.77 13.32
C ARG A 421 8.52 0.93 13.94
N VAL A 422 9.76 1.18 13.53
CA VAL A 422 10.91 0.33 13.83
C VAL A 422 11.84 1.07 14.77
N SER A 423 12.13 0.48 15.94
CA SER A 423 13.12 1.03 16.88
C SER A 423 14.55 0.88 16.35
N GLU A 424 15.50 1.64 16.88
CA GLU A 424 16.92 1.50 16.54
C GLU A 424 17.46 0.08 16.81
N GLU A 425 17.03 -0.57 17.89
CA GLU A 425 17.40 -1.98 18.17
C GLU A 425 16.90 -2.95 17.08
N GLN A 426 15.69 -2.71 16.57
CA GLN A 426 15.12 -3.52 15.48
C GLN A 426 15.77 -3.21 14.13
N LEU A 427 16.27 -1.98 13.95
CA LEU A 427 16.94 -1.55 12.73
C LEU A 427 18.16 -2.43 12.44
N ASP A 428 19.00 -2.69 13.45
CA ASP A 428 20.19 -3.52 13.30
C ASP A 428 19.84 -4.97 12.98
N LEU A 429 18.82 -5.52 13.64
CA LEU A 429 18.31 -6.86 13.33
C LEU A 429 17.82 -6.97 11.87
N LEU A 430 17.19 -5.92 11.33
CA LEU A 430 16.72 -5.88 9.94
C LEU A 430 17.86 -5.71 8.92
N ARG A 431 18.95 -5.04 9.31
CA ARG A 431 20.16 -4.92 8.49
C ARG A 431 20.82 -6.29 8.31
N GLU A 432 20.96 -7.04 9.39
CA GLU A 432 21.62 -8.34 9.41
C GLU A 432 20.75 -9.47 8.83
N ASN A 433 19.45 -9.48 9.15
CA ASN A 433 18.59 -10.61 8.85
C ASN A 433 17.64 -10.36 7.67
N THR A 434 18.01 -10.93 6.52
CA THR A 434 17.20 -10.84 5.29
C THR A 434 15.81 -11.45 5.44
N ARG A 435 15.64 -12.51 6.24
CA ARG A 435 14.33 -13.18 6.43
C ARG A 435 13.38 -12.30 7.24
N ILE A 436 13.87 -11.68 8.31
CA ILE A 436 13.09 -10.76 9.15
C ILE A 436 12.68 -9.54 8.33
N ARG A 437 13.62 -8.96 7.59
CA ARG A 437 13.35 -7.85 6.67
C ARG A 437 12.27 -8.18 5.63
N ASN A 438 12.34 -9.36 5.02
CA ASN A 438 11.32 -9.78 4.05
C ASN A 438 9.94 -9.95 4.70
N LYS A 439 9.90 -10.53 5.90
CA LYS A 439 8.65 -10.70 6.67
C LYS A 439 8.01 -9.35 7.03
N LEU A 440 8.81 -8.38 7.47
CA LEU A 440 8.34 -7.02 7.74
C LEU A 440 7.75 -6.39 6.47
N TYR A 441 8.44 -6.51 5.34
CA TYR A 441 7.94 -5.94 4.08
C TYR A 441 6.65 -6.63 3.60
N GLU A 442 6.57 -7.95 3.70
CA GLU A 442 5.35 -8.71 3.38
C GLU A 442 4.17 -8.28 4.26
N GLN A 443 4.44 -8.02 5.54
CA GLN A 443 3.45 -7.46 6.47
C GLN A 443 2.99 -6.06 6.01
N LEU A 444 3.91 -5.16 5.65
CA LEU A 444 3.56 -3.85 5.11
C LEU A 444 2.75 -3.95 3.82
N VAL A 445 3.01 -4.95 2.96
CA VAL A 445 2.20 -5.19 1.76
C VAL A 445 0.80 -5.68 2.14
N LYS A 446 0.68 -6.59 3.11
CA LYS A 446 -0.61 -7.11 3.60
C LYS A 446 -1.48 -6.00 4.20
N GLU A 447 -0.86 -5.09 4.95
CA GLU A 447 -1.50 -3.91 5.54
C GLU A 447 -1.77 -2.80 4.52
N LYS A 448 -1.45 -3.03 3.24
CA LYS A 448 -1.54 -2.04 2.16
C LYS A 448 -0.80 -0.76 2.53
N LEU A 449 0.42 -0.86 3.07
CA LEU A 449 1.34 0.26 3.33
C LEU A 449 2.51 0.27 2.32
N ALA A 450 2.84 -0.89 1.75
CA ALA A 450 3.86 -1.04 0.71
C ALA A 450 3.29 -1.70 -0.55
N LEU A 451 3.92 -1.46 -1.70
CA LEU A 451 3.58 -2.16 -2.95
C LEU A 451 4.22 -3.54 -2.98
N LYS A 452 3.55 -4.49 -3.63
CA LYS A 452 4.15 -5.82 -3.85
C LYS A 452 5.43 -5.66 -4.68
N SER A 453 6.52 -6.26 -4.21
CA SER A 453 7.81 -6.12 -4.87
C SER A 453 7.81 -6.79 -6.25
N THR A 454 8.36 -6.10 -7.24
CA THR A 454 8.64 -6.66 -8.57
C THR A 454 10.07 -7.23 -8.62
N GLN A 455 10.49 -7.72 -9.79
CA GLN A 455 11.83 -8.29 -9.98
C GLN A 455 12.95 -7.24 -9.79
N SER A 456 12.69 -5.98 -10.14
CA SER A 456 13.63 -4.86 -9.92
C SER A 456 13.73 -4.46 -8.45
N GLN A 457 12.72 -4.79 -7.64
CA GLN A 457 12.58 -4.43 -6.23
C GLN A 457 12.62 -2.92 -5.97
N THR A 458 12.27 -2.11 -6.97
CA THR A 458 12.20 -0.66 -6.86
C THR A 458 11.13 -0.19 -5.89
N GLU A 459 10.11 -1.00 -5.62
CA GLU A 459 9.08 -0.72 -4.63
C GLU A 459 9.64 -0.72 -3.20
N ARG A 460 10.74 -1.44 -2.98
CA ARG A 460 11.46 -1.55 -1.71
C ARG A 460 12.47 -0.43 -1.48
N SER A 461 12.54 0.58 -2.35
CA SER A 461 13.55 1.64 -2.25
C SER A 461 13.54 2.35 -0.90
N GLY A 462 12.36 2.66 -0.36
CA GLY A 462 12.23 3.28 0.97
C GLY A 462 12.73 2.37 2.10
N LEU A 463 12.53 1.06 1.98
CA LEU A 463 13.09 0.08 2.91
C LEU A 463 14.61 0.04 2.83
N TYR A 464 15.20 -0.02 1.64
CA TYR A 464 16.65 -0.04 1.49
C TYR A 464 17.30 1.25 1.97
N LEU A 465 16.66 2.39 1.70
CA LEU A 465 17.07 3.68 2.24
C LEU A 465 17.04 3.71 3.78
N PHE A 466 15.94 3.24 4.38
CA PHE A 466 15.80 3.17 5.84
C PHE A 466 16.94 2.36 6.47
N LEU A 467 17.30 1.23 5.86
CA LEU A 467 18.34 0.34 6.37
C LEU A 467 19.77 0.79 6.04
N SER A 468 19.96 1.75 5.13
CA SER A 468 21.29 2.22 4.70
C SER A 468 22.04 2.93 5.82
N ALA A 469 23.36 3.05 5.66
CA ALA A 469 24.21 3.84 6.53
C ALA A 469 23.89 5.36 6.43
N PRO A 470 24.21 6.17 7.45
CA PRO A 470 23.72 7.55 7.57
C PRO A 470 24.09 8.47 6.41
N ASN A 471 25.33 8.46 5.93
CA ASN A 471 25.73 9.38 4.85
C ASN A 471 25.12 8.97 3.51
N THR A 472 25.09 7.67 3.23
CA THR A 472 24.40 7.12 2.06
C THR A 472 22.93 7.51 2.07
N ARG A 473 22.24 7.44 3.21
CA ARG A 473 20.82 7.80 3.34
C ARG A 473 20.55 9.23 2.87
N THR A 474 21.37 10.19 3.31
CA THR A 474 21.27 11.60 2.93
C THR A 474 21.45 11.80 1.41
N LEU A 475 22.46 11.16 0.82
CA LEU A 475 22.76 11.34 -0.60
C LEU A 475 21.81 10.59 -1.54
N PHE A 476 21.35 9.41 -1.12
CA PHE A 476 20.44 8.56 -1.88
C PHE A 476 19.16 9.30 -2.25
N LEU A 477 18.57 10.04 -1.30
CA LEU A 477 17.36 10.82 -1.53
C LEU A 477 17.57 12.04 -2.42
N LYS A 478 18.71 12.71 -2.24
CA LYS A 478 19.10 13.86 -3.06
C LYS A 478 19.21 13.47 -4.53
N HIS A 479 19.75 12.29 -4.82
CA HIS A 479 20.03 11.82 -6.18
C HIS A 479 19.12 10.70 -6.69
N PHE A 480 17.99 10.45 -6.02
CA PHE A 480 17.10 9.32 -6.28
C PHE A 480 16.72 9.16 -7.77
N SER A 481 16.41 10.25 -8.47
CA SER A 481 15.98 10.24 -9.88
C SER A 481 17.09 9.84 -10.87
N TYR A 482 18.36 9.95 -10.46
CA TYR A 482 19.52 9.65 -11.29
C TYR A 482 19.98 8.19 -11.14
N LEU A 483 19.60 7.55 -10.03
CA LEU A 483 20.01 6.19 -9.71
C LEU A 483 19.37 5.17 -10.68
N PRO A 484 20.14 4.17 -11.14
CA PRO A 484 19.59 3.09 -11.94
C PRO A 484 18.56 2.28 -11.15
N THR A 485 17.47 1.89 -11.81
CA THR A 485 16.40 1.07 -11.22
C THR A 485 16.53 -0.42 -11.53
N LYS A 486 17.41 -0.78 -12.47
CA LYS A 486 17.64 -2.16 -12.90
C LYS A 486 18.52 -2.93 -11.90
N GLU A 487 18.53 -4.26 -12.03
CA GLU A 487 19.47 -5.16 -11.34
C GLU A 487 19.51 -5.02 -9.82
N LYS A 488 18.38 -4.67 -9.20
CA LYS A 488 18.26 -4.48 -7.75
C LYS A 488 19.26 -3.43 -7.21
N CYS A 489 19.58 -2.42 -8.01
CA CYS A 489 20.53 -1.35 -7.70
C CYS A 489 20.39 -0.82 -6.26
N HIS A 490 19.18 -0.42 -5.85
CA HIS A 490 18.94 0.16 -4.53
C HIS A 490 19.22 -0.82 -3.38
N SER A 491 18.97 -2.12 -3.60
CA SER A 491 19.36 -3.16 -2.65
C SER A 491 20.87 -3.32 -2.56
N ASN A 492 21.57 -3.19 -3.69
CA ASN A 492 23.03 -3.25 -3.72
C ASN A 492 23.66 -2.02 -3.06
N ILE A 493 23.10 -0.82 -3.28
CA ILE A 493 23.52 0.42 -2.60
C ILE A 493 23.40 0.25 -1.08
N PHE A 494 22.25 -0.23 -0.59
CA PHE A 494 22.07 -0.54 0.83
C PHE A 494 23.18 -1.47 1.35
N ALA A 495 23.38 -2.61 0.69
CA ALA A 495 24.37 -3.59 1.15
C ALA A 495 25.82 -3.07 1.07
N ALA A 496 26.15 -2.27 0.05
CA ALA A 496 27.44 -1.61 -0.08
C ALA A 496 27.65 -0.54 1.01
N SER A 497 26.60 0.21 1.35
CA SER A 497 26.66 1.25 2.40
C SER A 497 26.97 0.68 3.78
N LEU A 498 26.51 -0.54 4.07
CA LEU A 498 26.84 -1.23 5.33
C LEU A 498 28.31 -1.67 5.40
N ARG A 499 28.99 -1.77 4.25
CA ARG A 499 30.42 -2.12 4.19
C ARG A 499 31.32 -0.90 4.17
N ASN A 500 31.00 0.08 3.33
CA ASN A 500 31.74 1.32 3.24
C ASN A 500 30.81 2.47 2.83
N ASP A 501 30.32 3.20 3.82
CA ASP A 501 29.39 4.31 3.63
C ASP A 501 30.02 5.43 2.78
N CYS A 502 31.26 5.81 3.08
CA CYS A 502 31.98 6.88 2.37
C CYS A 502 32.18 6.57 0.87
N LYS A 503 32.65 5.36 0.54
CA LYS A 503 32.81 4.94 -0.87
C LYS A 503 31.45 4.87 -1.57
N THR A 504 30.42 4.36 -0.91
CA THR A 504 29.06 4.29 -1.48
C THR A 504 28.51 5.68 -1.80
N VAL A 505 28.69 6.65 -0.89
CA VAL A 505 28.33 8.06 -1.09
C VAL A 505 29.05 8.64 -2.31
N LYS A 506 30.37 8.43 -2.43
CA LYS A 506 31.16 8.89 -3.57
C LYS A 506 30.62 8.30 -4.89
N LEU A 507 30.33 7.00 -4.93
CA LEU A 507 29.75 6.35 -6.11
C LEU A 507 28.39 6.94 -6.50
N ILE A 508 27.51 7.22 -5.53
CA ILE A 508 26.20 7.86 -5.80
C ILE A 508 26.40 9.25 -6.38
N HIS A 509 27.30 10.03 -5.78
CA HIS A 509 27.63 11.37 -6.26
C HIS A 509 28.18 11.35 -7.70
N ASP A 510 29.17 10.50 -7.96
CA ASP A 510 29.82 10.37 -9.26
C ASP A 510 28.82 9.91 -10.35
N CYS A 511 27.91 8.99 -10.01
CA CYS A 511 26.84 8.57 -10.91
C CYS A 511 25.86 9.72 -11.19
N ALA A 512 25.51 10.53 -10.18
CA ALA A 512 24.58 11.64 -10.33
C ALA A 512 25.18 12.83 -11.08
N LYS A 513 26.51 12.99 -11.03
CA LYS A 513 27.27 13.98 -11.80
C LYS A 513 27.74 13.49 -13.16
N GLU A 514 27.37 12.26 -13.53
CA GLU A 514 27.74 11.61 -14.79
C GLU A 514 29.26 11.43 -14.97
N TYR A 515 30.03 11.45 -13.87
CA TYR A 515 31.46 11.12 -13.89
C TYR A 515 31.73 9.64 -14.14
N ILE A 516 30.76 8.79 -13.78
CA ILE A 516 30.75 7.37 -14.13
C ILE A 516 29.43 7.01 -14.80
N SER A 517 29.49 6.07 -15.75
CA SER A 517 28.29 5.56 -16.41
C SER A 517 27.42 4.76 -15.44
N LYS A 518 26.12 4.68 -15.71
CA LYS A 518 25.18 3.88 -14.90
C LYS A 518 25.58 2.41 -14.79
N MET A 519 26.18 1.84 -15.84
CA MET A 519 26.69 0.46 -15.82
C MET A 519 27.93 0.32 -14.92
N MET A 520 28.87 1.25 -15.03
CA MET A 520 30.07 1.25 -14.19
C MET A 520 29.72 1.44 -12.72
N PHE A 521 28.76 2.33 -12.41
CA PHE A 521 28.21 2.48 -11.07
C PHE A 521 27.63 1.17 -10.53
N LEU A 522 26.77 0.49 -11.31
CA LEU A 522 26.17 -0.80 -10.91
C LEU A 522 27.23 -1.86 -10.61
N GLN A 523 28.29 -1.92 -11.43
CA GLN A 523 29.39 -2.86 -11.22
C GLN A 523 30.15 -2.53 -9.93
N LYS A 524 30.61 -1.28 -9.77
CA LYS A 524 31.35 -0.85 -8.56
C LYS A 524 30.56 -1.05 -7.26
N VAL A 525 29.26 -0.75 -7.27
CA VAL A 525 28.40 -0.99 -6.08
C VAL A 525 28.27 -2.50 -5.79
N LYS A 526 28.25 -3.37 -6.81
CA LYS A 526 28.26 -4.83 -6.60
C LYS A 526 29.61 -5.31 -6.04
N ASP A 527 30.72 -4.80 -6.56
CA ASP A 527 32.06 -5.17 -6.12
C ASP A 527 32.28 -4.75 -4.66
N LEU A 528 31.83 -3.53 -4.30
CA LEU A 528 31.86 -3.04 -2.92
C LEU A 528 30.98 -3.90 -1.99
N LYS A 529 29.79 -4.30 -2.46
CA LYS A 529 28.90 -5.21 -1.73
C LYS A 529 29.49 -6.60 -1.52
N THR A 530 30.24 -7.15 -2.48
CA THR A 530 30.85 -8.49 -2.33
C THR A 530 32.18 -8.42 -1.58
N GLY A 531 32.81 -7.26 -1.51
CA GLY A 531 34.15 -7.10 -0.94
C GLY A 531 35.22 -7.61 -1.89
N LEU A 532 34.89 -7.64 -3.19
CA LEU A 532 35.83 -7.91 -4.28
C LEU A 532 36.47 -6.62 -4.79
N GLU A 533 36.31 -5.50 -4.07
CA GLU A 533 37.22 -4.39 -4.28
C GLU A 533 38.60 -4.92 -3.93
N ASP A 534 39.45 -5.07 -4.96
CA ASP A 534 40.88 -5.03 -4.77
C ASP A 534 41.13 -3.84 -3.85
N GLU A 535 41.73 -4.08 -2.68
CA GLU A 535 42.25 -2.99 -1.87
C GLU A 535 43.03 -2.13 -2.86
N ASP A 536 42.50 -0.95 -3.17
CA ASP A 536 43.15 0.02 -4.03
C ASP A 536 44.54 0.14 -3.42
N LYS A 537 45.52 -0.54 -4.03
CA LYS A 537 46.91 -0.24 -3.80
C LYS A 537 46.95 1.23 -4.16
N ASP A 538 47.14 2.03 -3.13
CA ASP A 538 47.17 3.47 -3.19
C ASP A 538 48.41 3.91 -3.99
N VAL A 539 48.40 3.63 -5.29
CA VAL A 539 49.46 3.97 -6.25
C VAL A 539 49.19 5.39 -6.81
N GLY A 540 48.23 6.12 -6.25
CA GLY A 540 47.63 7.29 -6.89
C GLY A 540 47.93 8.65 -6.28
N GLU A 541 48.52 8.75 -5.08
CA GLU A 541 48.74 10.07 -4.45
C GLU A 541 50.04 10.78 -4.87
N THR A 542 50.89 10.16 -5.71
CA THR A 542 52.18 10.75 -6.13
C THR A 542 52.21 11.41 -7.52
N MET A 543 51.16 11.37 -8.33
CA MET A 543 51.26 11.79 -9.75
C MET A 543 50.67 13.16 -10.15
N TRP A 544 50.12 13.95 -9.22
CA TRP A 544 49.54 15.27 -9.55
C TRP A 544 50.25 16.49 -8.93
N ARG A 545 51.49 16.35 -8.44
CA ARG A 545 52.37 17.49 -8.13
C ARG A 545 53.54 17.60 -9.11
N LYS A 546 53.27 18.02 -10.34
CA LYS A 546 54.23 18.79 -11.14
C LYS A 546 53.50 19.94 -11.82
N ALA A 547 53.64 21.12 -11.24
CA ALA A 547 53.36 22.39 -11.91
C ALA A 547 54.47 22.64 -12.95
N PRO A 548 54.17 23.23 -14.11
CA PRO A 548 55.20 23.86 -14.92
C PRO A 548 55.51 25.26 -14.36
N SER A 549 56.81 25.53 -14.28
CA SER A 549 57.47 26.83 -14.11
C SER A 549 57.12 27.82 -15.21
#